data_AF-A0A4Q7BNL6-F1
#
_entry.id   AF-A0A4Q7BNL6-F1
#
_cell.length_a   1.000
_cell.length_b   1.000
_cell.length_c   1.000
_cell.angle_alpha   90.00
_cell.angle_beta   90.00
_cell.angle_gamma   90.00
#
_symmetry.space_group_name_H-M   'P 1'
#
loop_
_entity.id
_entity.type
_entity.pdbx_description
1 polymer ?
#
loop_
_entity_poly.entity_id
_entity_poly.type
_entity_poly.pdbx_seq_one_letter_code
_entity_poly.pdbx_strand_id
1 'polypeptide(L)'
;MATSEEVKQPTTEKPPTQGVGVQGFKADVYAADEVKINWPLLMKLPKFQMYCVELSRRQHGEVELWIQGFVKDRAMEGEKAFFQAYCDWHDQKGYWKQETPYGELIEG
;
A
#
# COMPACT_ATOMS: atom_id res chain seq x y z
N MET A 1 20.13 64.50 -1.90
CA MET A 1 20.94 63.90 -0.82
C MET A 1 20.88 62.39 -1.01
N ALA A 2 22.04 61.79 -1.25
CA ALA A 2 22.26 60.36 -1.50
C ALA A 2 22.62 59.62 -0.19
N THR A 3 22.78 58.29 -0.31
CA THR A 3 23.15 57.23 0.67
C THR A 3 21.93 56.41 1.11
N SER A 4 21.66 55.17 0.70
CA SER A 4 22.47 53.94 0.45
C SER A 4 23.15 53.37 1.68
N GLU A 5 22.74 52.15 2.08
CA GLU A 5 23.47 51.03 2.74
C GLU A 5 22.43 49.88 2.91
N GLU A 6 22.39 48.84 2.06
CA GLU A 6 23.06 47.49 2.12
C GLU A 6 22.76 46.71 3.44
N VAL A 7 22.30 45.45 3.50
CA VAL A 7 22.99 44.18 3.13
C VAL A 7 22.02 42.95 3.09
N LYS A 8 22.26 42.09 2.09
CA LYS A 8 22.00 40.65 1.82
C LYS A 8 21.71 39.68 3.00
N GLN A 9 20.76 38.72 2.85
CA GLN A 9 20.90 37.31 2.38
C GLN A 9 19.68 36.42 2.80
N PRO A 10 19.39 35.31 2.09
CA PRO A 10 18.10 34.61 2.12
C PRO A 10 18.07 33.42 3.10
N THR A 11 16.96 33.21 3.79
CA THR A 11 16.69 32.00 4.57
C THR A 11 15.44 31.29 4.05
N THR A 12 15.71 30.34 3.13
CA THR A 12 15.02 29.07 2.90
C THR A 12 13.59 28.94 3.46
N GLU A 13 12.61 29.26 2.63
CA GLU A 13 11.21 28.88 2.86
C GLU A 13 11.11 27.35 2.87
N LYS A 14 10.70 26.76 4.01
CA LYS A 14 10.31 25.35 4.04
C LYS A 14 9.00 25.22 3.24
N PRO A 15 8.91 24.31 2.25
CA PRO A 15 7.67 24.10 1.54
C PRO A 15 6.57 23.63 2.52
N PRO A 16 5.32 24.04 2.31
CA PRO A 16 4.22 23.86 3.26
C PRO A 16 3.97 22.38 3.57
N THR A 17 3.73 22.07 4.85
CA THR A 17 3.28 20.77 5.33
C THR A 17 1.99 20.37 4.61
N GLN A 18 2.07 19.44 3.66
CA GLN A 18 0.89 18.83 3.06
C GLN A 18 0.23 17.90 4.09
N GLY A 19 -0.84 18.39 4.72
CA GLY A 19 -1.76 17.55 5.47
C GLY A 19 -2.55 16.68 4.49
N VAL A 20 -2.14 15.43 4.32
CA VAL A 20 -2.93 14.44 3.59
C VAL A 20 -4.10 14.03 4.48
N GLY A 21 -5.23 14.71 4.32
CA GLY A 21 -6.51 14.27 4.86
C GLY A 21 -6.97 13.03 4.10
N VAL A 22 -6.85 11.85 4.72
CA VAL A 22 -7.41 10.60 4.18
C VAL A 22 -8.93 10.61 4.45
N GLN A 23 -9.70 11.21 3.56
CA GLN A 23 -11.17 11.11 3.60
C GLN A 23 -11.62 9.71 3.14
N GLY A 24 -12.55 9.15 3.92
CA GLY A 24 -12.96 7.74 3.88
C GLY A 24 -13.45 7.24 2.52
N PHE A 25 -13.06 6.01 2.20
CA PHE A 25 -13.42 5.35 0.97
C PHE A 25 -14.81 4.70 1.08
N LYS A 26 -15.81 5.30 0.45
CA LYS A 26 -17.01 4.58 0.02
C LYS A 26 -16.62 3.69 -1.16
N ALA A 27 -16.48 2.39 -0.88
CA ALA A 27 -16.34 1.36 -1.89
C ALA A 27 -17.73 0.88 -2.30
N ASP A 28 -18.39 1.63 -3.18
CA ASP A 28 -19.59 1.11 -3.84
C ASP A 28 -19.53 1.49 -5.31
N VAL A 29 -20.08 0.61 -6.15
CA VAL A 29 -20.10 0.67 -7.61
C VAL A 29 -18.79 0.26 -8.28
N TYR A 30 -18.62 -1.04 -8.58
CA TYR A 30 -18.39 -1.58 -9.93
C TYR A 30 -18.38 -3.13 -9.88
N ALA A 31 -19.25 -3.74 -10.70
CA ALA A 31 -19.27 -5.13 -11.21
C ALA A 31 -19.44 -6.30 -10.20
N ALA A 32 -20.59 -6.96 -10.14
CA ALA A 32 -21.07 -8.04 -11.02
C ALA A 32 -20.32 -9.36 -10.81
N ASP A 33 -20.89 -10.22 -9.95
CA ASP A 33 -20.72 -11.69 -9.86
C ASP A 33 -19.30 -12.31 -9.92
N GLU A 34 -18.28 -11.57 -9.49
CA GLU A 34 -16.92 -12.08 -9.38
C GLU A 34 -16.54 -12.20 -7.90
N VAL A 35 -15.93 -13.32 -7.52
CA VAL A 35 -15.50 -13.62 -6.14
C VAL A 35 -14.76 -12.42 -5.58
N LYS A 36 -15.43 -11.68 -4.67
CA LYS A 36 -14.92 -10.41 -4.17
C LYS A 36 -13.68 -10.67 -3.32
N ILE A 37 -12.53 -10.22 -3.79
CA ILE A 37 -11.27 -10.36 -3.06
C ILE A 37 -11.35 -9.52 -1.78
N ASN A 38 -11.12 -10.17 -0.64
CA ASN A 38 -11.20 -9.50 0.65
C ASN A 38 -9.89 -8.78 0.99
N TRP A 39 -9.65 -7.64 0.33
CA TRP A 39 -8.47 -6.80 0.59
C TRP A 39 -8.31 -6.38 2.06
N PRO A 40 -9.37 -5.98 2.80
CA PRO A 40 -9.25 -5.65 4.23
C PRO A 40 -8.73 -6.79 5.09
N LEU A 41 -9.07 -8.04 4.77
CA LEU A 41 -8.51 -9.23 5.42
C LEU A 41 -7.03 -9.39 5.04
N LEU A 42 -6.73 -9.40 3.74
CA LEU A 42 -5.38 -9.60 3.23
C LEU A 42 -4.38 -8.58 3.80
N MET A 43 -4.73 -7.30 3.85
CA MET A 43 -3.86 -6.24 4.39
C MET A 43 -3.46 -6.43 5.87
N LYS A 44 -4.22 -7.23 6.63
CA LYS A 44 -3.91 -7.58 8.03
C LYS A 44 -3.03 -8.82 8.15
N LEU A 45 -2.90 -9.60 7.09
CA LEU A 45 -2.10 -10.82 7.10
C LEU A 45 -0.60 -10.46 6.98
N PRO A 46 0.26 -10.92 7.90
CA PRO A 46 1.70 -10.64 7.87
C PRO A 46 2.36 -11.05 6.54
N LYS A 47 1.91 -12.17 5.96
CA LYS A 47 2.40 -12.67 4.67
C LYS A 47 2.09 -11.75 3.50
N PHE A 48 0.89 -11.18 3.46
CA PHE A 48 0.53 -10.22 2.43
C PHE A 48 1.22 -8.87 2.64
N GLN A 49 1.40 -8.44 3.88
CA GLN A 49 2.22 -7.28 4.22
C GLN A 49 3.67 -7.46 3.74
N MET A 50 4.26 -8.64 3.95
CA MET A 50 5.59 -9.00 3.44
C MET A 50 5.65 -8.97 1.91
N TYR A 51 4.67 -9.54 1.22
CA TYR A 51 4.57 -9.44 -0.24
C TYR A 51 4.56 -7.98 -0.71
N CYS A 52 3.73 -7.14 -0.09
CA CYS A 52 3.63 -5.72 -0.42
C CYS A 52 4.93 -4.97 -0.13
N VAL A 53 5.65 -5.32 0.94
CA VAL A 53 6.98 -4.79 1.28
C VAL A 53 8.01 -5.16 0.21
N GLU A 54 8.04 -6.42 -0.24
CA GLU A 54 8.95 -6.88 -1.29
C GLU A 54 8.64 -6.22 -2.64
N LEU A 55 7.36 -6.08 -2.98
CA LEU A 55 6.93 -5.48 -4.23
C LEU A 55 7.16 -3.96 -4.26
N SER A 56 6.94 -3.27 -3.15
CA SER A 56 7.12 -1.81 -3.05
C SER A 56 8.55 -1.39 -2.72
N ARG A 57 9.40 -2.34 -2.28
CA ARG A 57 10.74 -2.11 -1.71
C ARG A 57 10.75 -1.11 -0.54
N ARG A 58 9.61 -0.98 0.15
CA ARG A 58 9.45 -0.13 1.32
C ARG A 58 9.76 -0.91 2.59
N GLN A 59 10.04 -0.19 3.67
CA GLN A 59 10.29 -0.79 4.98
C GLN A 59 8.98 -1.27 5.64
N HIS A 60 9.06 -2.45 6.28
CA HIS A 60 7.92 -3.09 6.93
C HIS A 60 7.40 -2.31 8.16
N GLY A 61 8.27 -1.56 8.86
CA GLY A 61 7.92 -0.88 10.11
C GLY A 61 6.77 0.14 9.99
N GLU A 62 6.46 0.59 8.78
CA GLU A 62 5.40 1.57 8.51
C GLU A 62 4.34 1.02 7.56
N VAL A 63 4.25 -0.32 7.40
CA VAL A 63 3.38 -0.96 6.42
C VAL A 63 1.93 -0.51 6.52
N GLU A 64 1.40 -0.34 7.72
CA GLU A 64 0.03 0.09 7.96
C GLU A 64 -0.28 1.49 7.42
N LEU A 65 0.73 2.37 7.33
CA LEU A 65 0.56 3.75 6.87
C LEU A 65 0.40 3.84 5.34
N TRP A 66 0.93 2.87 4.60
CA TRP A 66 0.98 2.94 3.13
C TRP A 66 0.33 1.77 2.40
N ILE A 67 0.13 0.62 3.05
CA ILE A 67 -0.37 -0.59 2.39
C ILE A 67 -1.75 -0.38 1.78
N GLN A 68 -2.62 0.38 2.43
CA GLN A 68 -3.97 0.63 1.94
C GLN A 68 -3.96 1.41 0.61
N GLY A 69 -3.15 2.47 0.51
CA GLY A 69 -3.00 3.23 -0.73
C GLY A 69 -2.36 2.38 -1.81
N PHE A 70 -1.29 1.68 -1.47
CA PHE A 70 -0.57 0.81 -2.40
C PHE A 70 -1.45 -0.29 -2.99
N VAL A 71 -2.20 -1.02 -2.15
CA VAL A 71 -3.12 -2.09 -2.58
C VAL A 71 -4.22 -1.52 -3.46
N LYS A 72 -4.74 -0.34 -3.14
CA LYS A 72 -5.76 0.32 -3.96
C LYS A 72 -5.24 0.66 -5.36
N ASP A 73 -4.05 1.27 -5.44
CA ASP A 73 -3.43 1.61 -6.72
C ASP A 73 -3.20 0.34 -7.57
N ARG A 74 -2.66 -0.72 -6.95
CA ARG A 74 -2.46 -2.02 -7.62
C ARG A 74 -3.76 -2.70 -8.04
N ALA A 75 -4.79 -2.65 -7.21
CA ALA A 75 -6.09 -3.19 -7.55
C ALA A 75 -6.75 -2.43 -8.71
N MET A 76 -6.54 -1.12 -8.80
CA MET A 76 -6.99 -0.30 -9.94
C MET A 76 -6.23 -0.61 -11.23
N GLU A 77 -4.93 -0.90 -11.16
CA GLU A 77 -4.13 -1.35 -12.31
C GLU A 77 -4.57 -2.73 -12.82
N GLY A 78 -4.95 -3.62 -11.91
CA GLY A 78 -5.43 -4.95 -12.27
C GLY A 78 -5.63 -5.85 -11.05
N GLU A 79 -6.83 -5.80 -10.47
CA GLU A 79 -7.20 -6.53 -9.25
C GLU A 79 -6.90 -8.03 -9.30
N LYS A 80 -7.36 -8.72 -10.34
CA LYS A 80 -7.17 -10.17 -10.51
C LYS A 80 -5.71 -10.54 -10.70
N ALA A 81 -4.99 -9.81 -11.54
CA ALA A 81 -3.58 -10.06 -11.81
C ALA A 81 -2.74 -9.82 -10.55
N PHE A 82 -3.07 -8.79 -9.78
CA PHE A 82 -2.40 -8.47 -8.53
C PHE A 82 -2.62 -9.56 -7.47
N PHE A 83 -3.87 -10.04 -7.33
CA PHE A 83 -4.16 -11.15 -6.42
C PHE A 83 -3.51 -12.47 -6.85
N GLN A 84 -3.53 -12.79 -8.15
CA GLN A 84 -2.84 -13.97 -8.67
C GLN A 84 -1.33 -13.93 -8.40
N ALA A 85 -0.68 -12.78 -8.63
CA ALA A 85 0.73 -12.62 -8.34
C ALA A 85 1.07 -12.81 -6.85
N TYR A 86 0.16 -12.42 -5.95
CA TYR A 86 0.29 -12.72 -4.53
C TYR A 86 0.17 -14.23 -4.25
N CYS A 87 -0.79 -14.93 -4.86
CA CYS A 87 -0.92 -16.38 -4.73
C CYS A 87 0.35 -17.11 -5.22
N ASP A 88 0.89 -16.70 -6.37
CA ASP A 88 2.11 -17.29 -6.92
C ASP A 88 3.32 -17.00 -6.00
N TRP A 89 3.43 -15.78 -5.47
CA TRP A 89 4.46 -15.43 -4.49
C TRP A 89 4.33 -16.27 -3.20
N HIS A 90 3.10 -16.47 -2.73
CA HIS A 90 2.82 -17.26 -1.53
C HIS A 90 3.24 -18.72 -1.70
N ASP A 91 2.93 -19.33 -2.84
CA ASP A 91 3.35 -20.69 -3.18
C ASP A 91 4.88 -20.81 -3.26
N GLN A 92 5.53 -19.85 -3.95
CA GLN A 92 6.99 -19.82 -4.12
C GLN A 92 7.76 -19.65 -2.82
N LYS A 93 7.24 -18.88 -1.85
CA LYS A 93 7.91 -18.68 -0.56
C LYS A 93 8.06 -19.97 0.23
N GLY A 94 7.12 -20.91 0.09
CA GLY A 94 7.22 -22.26 0.65
C GLY A 94 7.16 -22.37 2.19
N TYR A 95 7.13 -21.25 2.92
CA TYR A 95 6.98 -21.23 4.39
C TYR A 95 5.52 -21.46 4.84
N TRP A 96 4.54 -21.17 3.97
CA TRP A 96 3.11 -21.22 4.27
C TRP A 96 2.35 -22.27 3.46
N LYS A 97 2.97 -23.42 3.19
CA LYS A 97 2.36 -24.49 2.37
C LYS A 97 1.12 -25.14 2.99
N GLN A 98 0.94 -24.98 4.30
CA GLN A 98 -0.20 -25.51 5.04
C GLN A 98 -1.30 -24.47 5.21
N GLU A 99 -1.18 -23.31 4.57
CA GLU A 99 -2.18 -22.23 4.65
C GLU A 99 -2.63 -21.82 3.25
N THR A 100 -3.90 -21.41 3.13
CA THR A 100 -4.39 -20.71 1.96
C THR A 100 -3.79 -19.30 1.88
N PRO A 101 -3.81 -18.63 0.72
CA PRO A 101 -3.42 -17.22 0.62
C PRO A 101 -4.18 -16.29 1.59
N TYR A 102 -5.36 -16.70 2.07
CA TYR A 102 -6.15 -15.97 3.07
C TYR A 102 -5.82 -16.32 4.53
N GLY A 103 -4.90 -17.26 4.78
CA GLY A 103 -4.49 -17.62 6.15
C GLY A 103 -5.31 -18.73 6.78
N GLU A 104 -6.14 -19.42 5.99
CA GLU A 104 -6.88 -20.58 6.48
C GLU A 104 -5.97 -21.81 6.44
N LEU A 105 -5.98 -22.64 7.48
CA LEU A 105 -5.24 -23.89 7.46
C LEU A 105 -5.85 -24.84 6.43
N ILE A 106 -5.02 -25.42 5.58
CA ILE A 106 -5.43 -26.49 4.67
C ILE A 106 -5.50 -27.75 5.53
N GLU A 107 -6.69 -28.09 6.01
CA GLU A 107 -6.92 -29.40 6.63
C GLU A 107 -6.69 -30.48 5.56
N GLY A 108 -5.80 -31.42 5.87
CA GLY A 108 -5.41 -32.52 4.98
C GLY A 108 -6.32 -33.74 5.10
#